data_AF-A0A447R625-F1
#
_entry.id   AF-A0A447R625-F1
#
_cell.length_a   1.000
_cell.length_b   1.000
_cell.length_c   1.000
_cell.angle_alpha   90.00
_cell.angle_beta   90.00
_cell.angle_gamma   90.00
#
_symmetry.space_group_name_H-M   'P 1'
#
loop_
_entity.id
_entity.type
_entity.pdbx_description
1 polymer ?
#
loop_
_entity_poly.entity_id
_entity_poly.type
_entity_poly.pdbx_seq_one_letter_code
_entity_poly.pdbx_strand_id
1 'polypeptide(L)' 'MLDDPDAVFIDMRNHYEYEVGHFENALEIPADTFREQLPKAVEMLREHADKKIVMYCTGVFVVRKPAPG' A
#
# COMPACT_ATOMS: atom_id res chain seq x y z
N MET A 1 -6.69 7.58 14.65
CA MET A 1 -6.00 6.54 13.85
C MET A 1 -5.56 7.08 12.51
N LEU A 2 -6.33 8.00 11.89
CA LEU A 2 -5.91 8.77 10.70
C LEU A 2 -5.10 10.04 11.05
N ASP A 3 -5.28 10.59 12.26
CA ASP A 3 -4.60 11.83 12.69
C ASP A 3 -3.26 11.60 13.42
N ASP A 4 -2.65 10.42 13.25
CA ASP A 4 -1.35 10.14 13.84
C ASP A 4 -0.27 10.71 12.90
N PRO A 5 0.43 11.80 13.25
CA PRO A 5 1.39 12.45 12.36
C PRO A 5 2.61 11.57 12.06
N ASP A 6 2.85 10.54 12.87
CA ASP A 6 3.95 9.59 12.69
C ASP A 6 3.56 8.37 11.84
N ALA A 7 2.30 8.29 11.40
CA ALA A 7 1.84 7.22 10.53
C ALA A 7 2.26 7.45 9.07
N VAL A 8 2.85 6.43 8.46
CA VAL A 8 3.18 6.41 7.03
C VAL A 8 2.01 5.81 6.28
N PHE A 9 1.44 6.58 5.35
CA PHE A 9 0.41 6.09 4.45
C PHE A 9 1.06 5.55 3.18
N ILE A 10 0.69 4.35 2.76
CA ILE A 10 1.16 3.73 1.52
C ILE A 10 -0.04 3.47 0.62
N ASP A 11 -0.01 4.09 -0.55
CA ASP A 11 -1.03 3.97 -1.58
C ASP A 11 -0.66 2.83 -2.54
N MET A 12 -1.44 1.74 -2.50
CA MET A 12 -1.25 0.57 -3.35
C MET A 12 -2.09 0.62 -4.63
N ARG A 13 -2.68 1.77 -4.96
CA ARG A 13 -3.47 1.93 -6.17
C ARG A 13 -2.56 2.17 -7.38
N ASN A 14 -3.15 2.25 -8.57
CA ASN A 14 -2.40 2.66 -9.75
C ASN A 14 -2.09 4.17 -9.71
N HIS A 15 -1.11 4.57 -10.51
CA HIS A 15 -0.66 5.96 -10.61
C HIS A 15 -1.78 6.95 -10.94
N TYR A 16 -2.73 6.57 -11.81
CA TYR A 16 -3.86 7.43 -12.16
C TYR A 16 -4.74 7.75 -10.95
N GLU A 17 -5.07 6.75 -10.12
CA GLU A 17 -5.86 6.96 -8.90
C GLU A 17 -5.14 7.77 -7.84
N TYR A 18 -3.81 7.62 -7.76
CA TYR A 18 -2.97 8.43 -6.88
C TYR A 18 -3.01 9.91 -7.30
N GLU A 19 -2.80 10.20 -8.59
CA GLU A 19 -2.84 11.57 -9.15
C GLU A 19 -4.23 12.22 -9.06
N VAL A 20 -5.31 11.44 -9.20
CA VAL A 20 -6.69 11.93 -9.03
C VAL A 20 -6.93 12.38 -7.59
N GLY A 21 -6.30 11.73 -6.60
CA GLY A 21 -6.33 12.16 -5.21
C GLY A 21 -5.89 11.04 -4.25
N HIS A 22 -5.06 11.41 -3.28
CA HIS A 22 -4.48 10.53 -2.26
C HIS A 22 -4.50 11.23 -0.88
N PHE A 23 -4.22 10.49 0.20
CA PHE A 23 -4.05 11.12 1.51
C PHE A 23 -2.78 11.97 1.55
N GLU A 24 -2.81 13.05 2.33
CA GLU A 24 -1.65 13.92 2.50
C GLU A 24 -0.47 13.13 3.09
N ASN A 25 0.72 13.24 2.46
CA ASN A 25 1.93 12.46 2.77
C ASN A 25 1.86 10.95 2.47
N ALA A 26 0.88 10.49 1.68
CA ALA A 26 0.89 9.12 1.18
C ALA A 26 2.06 8.88 0.22
N LEU A 27 2.70 7.73 0.34
CA LEU A 27 3.74 7.26 -0.55
C LEU A 27 3.12 6.39 -1.65
N GLU A 28 3.36 6.74 -2.91
CA GLU A 28 3.03 5.91 -4.06
C GLU A 28 4.09 4.82 -4.26
N ILE A 29 3.65 3.62 -4.70
CA ILE A 29 4.56 2.57 -5.15
C ILE A 29 4.64 2.58 -6.68
N PRO A 30 5.76 3.00 -7.30
CA PRO A 30 5.90 3.02 -8.75
C PRO A 30 5.98 1.59 -9.29
N ALA A 31 4.86 1.07 -9.82
CA ALA A 31 4.77 -0.25 -10.44
C ALA A 31 3.61 -0.30 -11.44
N ASP A 32 3.82 -0.98 -12.57
CA ASP A 32 2.79 -1.15 -13.61
C ASP A 32 1.91 -2.37 -13.33
N THR A 33 2.42 -3.34 -12.56
CA THR A 33 1.68 -4.55 -12.19
C THR A 33 1.75 -4.83 -10.69
N PHE A 34 0.69 -5.45 -10.17
CA PHE A 34 0.61 -5.85 -8.77
C PHE A 34 1.77 -6.78 -8.34
N ARG A 35 2.25 -7.63 -9.25
CA ARG A 35 3.38 -8.54 -8.99
C ARG A 35 4.70 -7.79 -8.76
N GLU A 36 4.87 -6.66 -9.41
CA GLU A 36 6.02 -5.77 -9.21
C GLU A 36 5.84 -4.87 -7.99
N GLN A 37 4.60 -4.51 -7.68
CA GLN A 37 4.26 -3.64 -6.56
C GLN A 37 4.51 -4.31 -5.21
N LEU A 38 4.17 -5.60 -5.07
CA LEU A 38 4.36 -6.35 -3.82
C LEU A 38 5.81 -6.34 -3.27
N PRO A 39 6.84 -6.75 -4.04
CA PRO A 39 8.21 -6.74 -3.52
C PRO A 39 8.69 -5.33 -3.17
N LYS A 40 8.33 -4.32 -3.98
CA LYS A 40 8.64 -2.91 -3.70
C LYS A 40 7.97 -2.40 -2.42
N ALA A 41 6.71 -2.78 -2.21
CA ALA A 41 5.99 -2.49 -0.97
C ALA A 41 6.73 -3.08 0.23
N VAL A 42 7.13 -4.35 0.15
CA VAL A 42 7.88 -5.01 1.24
C VAL A 42 9.21 -4.32 1.53
N GLU A 43 9.93 -3.86 0.51
CA GLU A 43 11.16 -3.10 0.70
C GLU A 43 10.91 -1.76 1.41
N MET A 44 9.91 -0.98 0.99
CA MET A 44 9.54 0.26 1.67
C MET A 44 9.04 0.04 3.10
N LEU A 45 8.29 -1.04 3.34
CA LEU A 45 7.84 -1.42 4.67
C LEU A 45 9.02 -1.72 5.60
N ARG A 46 10.12 -2.30 5.08
CA ARG A 46 11.33 -2.59 5.86
C ARG A 46 12.07 -1.32 6.27
N GLU A 47 12.13 -0.32 5.41
CA GLU A 47 12.75 0.98 5.73
C GLU A 47 11.96 1.77 6.79
N HIS A 48 10.69 1.44 6.97
CA HIS A 48 9.78 2.08 7.91
C HIS A 48 9.31 1.13 9.02
N ALA A 49 10.04 0.04 9.29
CA ALA A 49 9.64 -1.01 10.23
C ALA A 49 9.34 -0.50 11.65
N ASP A 50 9.96 0.61 12.07
CA ASP A 50 9.76 1.24 13.38
C ASP A 50 8.56 2.21 13.44
N LYS A 51 7.91 2.46 12.30
CA LYS A 51 6.78 3.39 12.17
C LYS A 51 5.46 2.64 12.06
N LYS A 52 4.36 3.32 12.40
CA LYS A 52 3.02 2.82 12.10
C LYS A 52 2.77 2.97 10.61
N ILE A 53 2.44 1.88 9.94
CA ILE A 53 2.19 1.89 8.50
C ILE A 53 0.73 1.58 8.23
N VAL A 54 0.10 2.44 7.45
CA VAL A 54 -1.28 2.28 6.97
C VAL A 54 -1.25 2.12 5.47
N MET A 55 -1.58 0.93 4.99
CA MET A 55 -1.62 0.62 3.57
C MET A 55 -3.07 0.49 3.11
N TYR A 56 -3.42 1.12 1.99
CA TYR A 56 -4.77 1.05 1.43
C TYR A 56 -4.73 0.84 -0.08
N CYS A 57 -5.78 0.19 -0.57
CA CYS A 57 -5.98 -0.13 -1.98
C CYS A 57 -7.47 0.03 -2.32
N THR A 58 -7.80 0.34 -3.57
CA THR A 58 -9.19 0.46 -4.04
C THR A 58 -9.92 -0.89 -4.12
N GLY A 59 -9.17 -2.00 -4.11
CA GLY A 59 -9.71 -3.34 -4.32
C GLY A 59 -9.97 -4.11 -3.03
N VAL A 60 -11.21 -4.57 -2.84
CA VAL A 60 -11.50 -5.69 -1.93
C VAL A 60 -10.85 -6.95 -2.51
N PHE A 61 -9.64 -7.27 -2.07
CA PHE A 61 -8.99 -8.54 -2.44
C PHE A 61 -9.58 -9.67 -1.58
N VAL A 62 -10.48 -10.46 -2.17
CA VAL A 62 -10.84 -11.78 -1.60
C VAL A 62 -9.70 -12.74 -1.89
N VAL A 63 -8.77 -12.88 -0.94
CA VAL A 63 -7.86 -14.04 -0.91
C VAL A 63 -8.70 -15.27 -0.58
N ARG A 64 -9.14 -16.00 -1.59
CA ARG A 64 -9.57 -17.39 -1.36
C ARG A 64 -8.32 -18.19 -1.03
N LYS A 65 -8.18 -18.55 0.24
CA LYS A 65 -7.23 -19.60 0.64
C LYS A 65 -7.55 -20.84 -0.22
N PRO A 66 -6.57 -21.48 -0.88
CA PRO A 66 -6.83 -22.76 -1.53
C PRO A 66 -7.40 -23.70 -0.45
N ALA A 67 -8.56 -24.29 -0.73
CA ALA A 67 -9.13 -25.31 0.13
C ALA A 67 -8.10 -26.44 0.24
N PRO A 68 -7.85 -26.98 1.45
CA PRO A 68 -7.03 -28.18 1.57
C PRO A 68 -7.76 -29.31 0.82
N GLY A 69 -7.07 -29.89 -0.16
CA GLY A 69 -7.41 -31.21 -0.69
C GLY A 69 -6.89 -32.31 0.21
#